data_AF-A0A842HWJ5-F1
#
_entry.id   AF-A0A842HWJ5-F1
#
_cell.length_a   1.000
_cell.length_b   1.000
_cell.length_c   1.000
_cell.angle_alpha   90.00
_cell.angle_beta   90.00
_cell.angle_gamma   90.00
#
_symmetry.space_group_name_H-M   'P 1'
#
loop_
_entity.id
_entity.type
_entity.pdbx_description
1 polymer ?
#
loop_
_entity_poly.entity_id
_entity_poly.type
_entity_poly.pdbx_seq_one_letter_code
_entity_poly.pdbx_strand_id
1 'polypeptide(L)'
;MTNTDKPAALPGADMTSPVDLPPIEGGEAHPLLWASTAIAVASAFLLLFNASALRSWAYEREPGPVNERVVGYAEGWFAVTERFYLDRPVAAMSGWWDAMKAIGFRGSDAEAAPEPAEPEPVAAEEPRPGFTVQ
;
A
#
# COMPACT_ATOMS: atom_id res chain seq x y z
N MET A 1 58.52 23.27 -30.19
CA MET A 1 57.92 21.97 -30.57
C MET A 1 58.04 21.05 -29.37
N THR A 2 57.02 21.02 -28.50
CA THR A 2 56.97 20.09 -27.36
C THR A 2 55.70 19.28 -27.51
N ASN A 3 55.86 18.05 -28.01
CA ASN A 3 54.81 17.06 -28.05
C ASN A 3 54.65 16.54 -26.61
N THR A 4 53.51 16.80 -25.98
CA THR A 4 53.18 16.25 -24.67
C THR A 4 52.50 14.91 -24.90
N ASP A 5 53.22 13.83 -24.61
CA ASP A 5 52.68 12.47 -24.58
C ASP A 5 51.52 12.39 -23.59
N LYS A 6 50.35 12.08 -24.11
CA LYS A 6 49.14 11.75 -23.34
C LYS A 6 49.27 10.29 -22.90
N PRO A 7 49.28 9.94 -21.61
CA PRO A 7 49.36 8.56 -21.20
C PRO A 7 48.12 7.79 -21.68
N ALA A 8 48.36 6.64 -22.30
CA ALA A 8 47.35 5.72 -22.78
C ALA A 8 46.41 5.31 -21.64
N ALA A 9 45.11 5.49 -21.84
CA ALA A 9 44.09 4.98 -20.94
C ALA A 9 44.18 3.44 -20.90
N LEU A 10 44.12 2.87 -19.69
CA LEU A 10 44.24 1.43 -19.47
C LEU A 10 43.04 0.68 -20.08
N PRO A 11 43.28 -0.47 -20.75
CA PRO A 11 42.21 -1.28 -21.34
C PRO A 11 41.51 -2.05 -20.23
N GLY A 12 40.20 -1.82 -20.04
CA GLY A 12 39.41 -2.54 -19.04
C GLY A 12 38.25 -1.77 -18.42
N ALA A 13 37.95 -0.54 -18.86
CA ALA A 13 36.79 0.23 -18.39
C ALA A 13 35.52 -0.01 -19.25
N ASP A 14 35.48 -1.07 -20.04
CA ASP A 14 34.31 -1.47 -20.82
C ASP A 14 33.33 -2.24 -19.92
N MET A 15 32.63 -1.51 -19.04
CA MET A 15 31.36 -1.97 -18.46
C MET A 15 30.27 -1.82 -19.54
N THR A 16 30.44 -2.57 -20.63
CA THR A 16 29.60 -2.52 -21.83
C THR A 16 28.29 -3.25 -21.58
N SER A 17 27.26 -2.46 -21.29
CA SER A 17 25.92 -2.79 -21.77
C SER A 17 25.99 -2.88 -23.30
N PRO A 18 25.49 -3.95 -23.96
CA PRO A 18 25.59 -4.15 -25.42
C PRO A 18 24.77 -3.13 -26.25
N VAL A 19 24.24 -2.09 -25.62
CA VAL A 19 23.51 -1.01 -26.27
C VAL A 19 24.41 0.21 -26.29
N ASP A 20 24.90 0.56 -27.48
CA ASP A 20 25.52 1.86 -27.76
C ASP A 20 24.44 2.93 -27.60
N LEU A 21 24.37 3.52 -26.41
CA LEU A 21 23.55 4.68 -26.15
C LEU A 21 24.32 5.93 -26.56
N PRO A 22 23.70 6.89 -27.27
CA PRO A 22 24.34 8.16 -27.51
C PRO A 22 24.76 8.79 -26.17
N PRO A 23 25.90 9.48 -26.11
CA PRO A 23 26.33 10.16 -24.88
C PRO A 23 25.20 11.08 -24.43
N ILE A 24 24.76 10.93 -23.17
CA ILE A 24 23.71 11.78 -22.60
C ILE A 24 24.28 13.20 -22.51
N GLU A 25 24.01 14.01 -23.53
CA GLU A 25 24.28 15.44 -23.49
C GLU A 25 23.30 16.09 -22.51
N GLY A 26 23.81 16.62 -21.39
CA GLY A 26 23.00 17.31 -20.38
C GLY A 26 22.75 16.55 -19.07
N GLY A 27 23.61 15.60 -18.70
CA GLY A 27 23.56 15.00 -17.35
C GLY A 27 23.58 16.07 -16.26
N GLU A 28 22.78 15.88 -15.21
CA GLU A 28 22.69 16.86 -14.13
C GLU A 28 24.06 17.12 -13.49
N ALA A 29 24.37 18.40 -13.27
CA ALA A 29 25.65 18.82 -12.73
C ALA A 29 25.96 18.20 -11.35
N HIS A 30 24.93 17.83 -10.59
CA HIS A 30 25.05 17.26 -9.25
C HIS A 30 24.03 16.14 -8.98
N PRO A 31 24.24 14.92 -9.50
CA PRO A 31 23.25 13.84 -9.42
C PRO A 31 22.93 13.43 -7.97
N LEU A 32 23.90 13.53 -7.04
CA LEU A 32 23.68 13.25 -5.62
C LEU A 32 22.81 14.31 -4.93
N LEU A 33 22.97 15.58 -5.30
CA LEU A 33 22.14 16.66 -4.74
C LEU A 33 20.71 16.53 -5.23
N TRP A 34 20.52 16.21 -6.50
CA TRP A 34 19.18 15.95 -7.03
C TRP A 34 18.52 14.75 -6.37
N ALA A 35 19.20 13.60 -6.31
CA ALA A 35 18.64 12.39 -5.71
C ALA A 35 18.29 12.61 -4.23
N SER A 36 19.17 13.24 -3.44
CA SER A 36 18.88 13.55 -2.04
C SER A 36 17.74 14.54 -1.89
N THR A 37 17.64 15.56 -2.76
CA THR A 37 16.51 16.50 -2.77
C THR A 37 15.20 15.79 -3.10
N ALA A 38 15.18 14.94 -4.12
CA ALA A 38 14.01 14.16 -4.50
C ALA A 38 13.56 13.24 -3.35
N ILE A 39 14.49 12.54 -2.71
CA ILE A 39 14.21 11.68 -1.55
C ILE A 39 13.66 12.52 -0.38
N ALA A 40 14.25 13.67 -0.09
CA ALA A 40 13.80 14.54 0.99
C ALA A 40 12.38 15.05 0.74
N VAL A 41 12.08 15.50 -0.49
CA VAL A 41 10.74 15.97 -0.89
C VAL A 41 9.73 14.82 -0.83
N ALA A 42 10.06 13.65 -1.37
CA ALA A 42 9.20 12.48 -1.31
C ALA A 42 8.93 12.03 0.13
N SER A 43 9.96 12.06 0.99
CA SER A 43 9.83 11.72 2.41
C SER A 43 8.94 12.71 3.13
N ALA A 44 9.10 14.02 2.87
CA ALA A 44 8.23 15.04 3.45
C ALA A 44 6.78 14.88 3.00
N PHE A 45 6.55 14.60 1.71
CA PHE A 45 5.23 14.31 1.18
C PHE A 45 4.60 13.11 1.87
N LEU A 46 5.31 11.99 1.96
CA LEU A 46 4.86 10.81 2.70
C LEU A 46 4.58 11.14 4.17
N LEU A 47 5.43 11.90 4.84
CA LEU A 47 5.22 12.27 6.24
C LEU A 47 3.93 13.07 6.44
N LEU A 48 3.60 13.97 5.51
CA LEU A 48 2.41 14.84 5.57
C LEU A 48 1.11 14.07 5.28
N PHE A 49 1.10 13.25 4.23
CA PHE A 49 -0.11 12.59 3.73
C PHE A 49 -0.29 11.16 4.27
N ASN A 50 0.72 10.61 4.95
CA ASN A 50 0.71 9.24 5.46
C ASN A 50 0.76 9.18 7.00
N ALA A 51 0.31 10.24 7.67
CA ALA A 51 0.29 10.33 9.13
C ALA A 51 -0.63 9.27 9.76
N SER A 52 -1.77 8.98 9.14
CA SER A 52 -2.72 7.96 9.59
C SER A 52 -2.14 6.55 9.57
N ALA A 53 -1.43 6.16 8.50
CA ALA A 53 -0.79 4.85 8.45
C ALA A 53 0.37 4.75 9.43
N LEU A 54 1.14 5.83 9.65
CA LEU A 54 2.20 5.85 10.65
C LEU A 54 1.65 5.61 12.06
N ARG A 55 0.50 6.24 12.38
CA ARG A 55 -0.21 6.03 13.64
C ARG A 55 -0.71 4.59 13.77
N SER A 56 -1.35 4.03 12.75
CA SER A 56 -1.82 2.63 12.77
C SER A 56 -0.67 1.66 12.99
N TRP A 57 0.41 1.82 12.23
CA TRP A 57 1.63 1.03 12.35
C TRP A 57 2.23 1.09 13.77
N ALA A 58 2.23 2.27 14.39
CA ALA A 58 2.76 2.45 15.74
C ALA A 58 1.97 1.65 16.79
N TYR A 59 0.64 1.55 16.67
CA TYR A 59 -0.17 0.73 17.58
C TYR A 59 -0.04 -0.78 17.34
N GLU A 60 0.34 -1.21 16.14
CA GLU A 60 0.58 -2.63 15.85
C GLU A 60 1.88 -3.17 16.47
N ARG A 61 2.77 -2.30 16.96
CA ARG A 61 4.01 -2.71 17.61
C ARG A 61 3.75 -3.22 19.02
N GLU A 62 4.56 -4.19 19.44
CA GLU A 62 4.48 -4.74 20.79
C GLU A 62 4.72 -3.63 21.84
N PRO A 63 3.89 -3.54 22.90
CA PRO A 63 4.01 -2.47 23.88
C PRO A 63 5.38 -2.48 24.58
N GLY A 64 6.04 -1.33 24.59
CA GLY A 64 7.34 -1.17 25.25
C GLY A 64 7.72 0.30 25.39
N PRO A 65 8.68 0.64 26.27
CA PRO A 65 9.01 2.02 26.63
C PRO A 65 9.57 2.87 25.47
N VAL A 66 10.02 2.23 24.39
CA VAL A 66 10.40 2.91 23.15
C VAL A 66 9.17 3.13 22.27
N ASN A 67 8.34 2.11 22.09
CA ASN A 67 7.17 2.17 21.22
C ASN A 67 6.09 3.10 21.77
N GLU A 68 5.95 3.21 23.09
CA GLU A 68 5.03 4.15 23.73
C GLU A 68 5.37 5.62 23.38
N ARG A 69 6.67 5.94 23.28
CA ARG A 69 7.13 7.24 22.78
C ARG A 69 6.83 7.43 21.29
N VAL A 70 7.04 6.38 20.49
CA VAL A 70 6.74 6.40 19.05
C VAL A 70 5.24 6.63 18.80
N VAL A 71 4.37 5.97 19.56
CA VAL A 71 2.92 6.20 19.54
C VAL A 71 2.60 7.65 19.91
N GLY A 72 3.19 8.19 20.98
CA GLY A 72 3.00 9.59 21.37
C GLY A 72 3.41 10.60 20.28
N TYR A 73 4.54 10.36 19.61
CA TYR A 73 4.96 11.19 18.47
C TYR A 73 4.02 11.03 17.27
N ALA A 74 3.57 9.82 16.95
CA ALA A 74 2.66 9.57 15.85
C ALA A 74 1.27 10.20 16.07
N GLU A 75 0.74 10.13 17.29
CA GLU A 75 -0.49 10.83 17.68
C GLU A 75 -0.34 12.34 17.58
N GLY A 76 0.75 12.91 18.14
CA GLY A 76 1.00 14.34 18.08
C GLY A 76 1.14 14.84 16.64
N TRP A 77 1.84 14.08 15.80
CA TRP A 77 1.97 14.39 14.38
C TRP A 77 0.65 14.30 13.62
N PHE A 78 -0.15 13.25 13.87
CA PHE A 78 -1.50 13.11 13.32
C PHE A 78 -2.41 14.29 13.69
N ALA A 79 -2.37 14.74 14.95
CA ALA A 79 -3.16 15.90 15.37
C ALA A 79 -2.73 17.20 14.67
N VAL A 80 -1.44 17.37 14.40
CA VAL A 80 -0.92 18.51 13.63
C VAL A 80 -1.42 18.44 12.18
N THR A 81 -1.28 17.31 11.50
CA THR A 81 -1.71 17.18 10.09
C THR A 81 -3.22 17.27 9.93
N GLU A 82 -3.99 16.74 10.89
CA GLU A 82 -5.45 16.88 10.96
C GLU A 82 -5.88 18.36 11.05
N ARG A 83 -5.17 19.16 11.86
CA ARG A 83 -5.45 20.61 11.98
C ARG A 83 -5.27 21.36 10.66
N PHE A 84 -4.37 20.91 9.81
CA PHE A 84 -4.16 21.45 8.47
C PHE A 84 -5.06 20.81 7.40
N TYR A 85 -5.97 19.90 7.80
CA TYR A 85 -6.86 19.15 6.91
C TYR A 85 -6.13 18.36 5.82
N LEU A 86 -4.85 18.03 6.03
CA LEU A 86 -4.02 17.35 5.05
C LEU A 86 -4.46 15.90 4.81
N ASP A 87 -5.24 15.32 5.73
CA ASP A 87 -5.75 13.95 5.63
C ASP A 87 -7.05 13.84 4.80
N ARG A 88 -7.73 14.97 4.54
CA ARG A 88 -8.98 15.02 3.75
C ARG A 88 -8.87 14.46 2.33
N PRO A 89 -7.85 14.79 1.51
CA PRO A 89 -7.76 14.25 0.16
C PRO A 89 -7.59 12.72 0.15
N VAL A 90 -6.84 12.17 1.12
CA VAL A 90 -6.63 10.72 1.23
C VAL A 90 -7.93 10.03 1.65
N ALA A 91 -8.64 10.57 2.64
CA ALA A 91 -9.94 10.05 3.07
C ALA A 91 -11.01 10.12 1.95
N ALA A 92 -10.98 11.17 1.13
CA ALA A 92 -11.86 11.29 -0.04
C ALA A 92 -11.54 10.22 -1.10
N MET A 93 -10.26 9.95 -1.33
CA MET A 93 -9.82 8.94 -2.29
C MET A 93 -10.14 7.52 -1.81
N SER A 94 -9.96 7.21 -0.53
CA SER A 94 -10.37 5.91 0.04
C SER A 94 -11.89 5.73 -0.02
N GLY A 95 -12.67 6.76 0.30
CA GLY A 95 -14.12 6.72 0.19
C GLY A 95 -14.61 6.54 -1.25
N TRP A 96 -13.95 7.19 -2.22
CA TRP A 96 -14.23 6.99 -3.64
C TRP A 96 -13.90 5.57 -4.10
N TRP A 97 -12.77 5.02 -3.66
CA TRP A 97 -12.39 3.63 -3.92
C TRP A 97 -13.38 2.63 -3.33
N ASP A 98 -13.81 2.83 -2.08
CA ASP A 98 -14.81 1.98 -1.43
C ASP A 98 -16.17 2.05 -2.14
N ALA A 99 -16.57 3.23 -2.60
CA ALA A 99 -17.77 3.40 -3.41
C ALA A 99 -17.69 2.64 -4.75
N MET A 100 -16.54 2.64 -5.41
CA MET A 100 -16.33 1.85 -6.63
C MET A 100 -16.38 0.34 -6.35
N LYS A 101 -15.77 -0.14 -5.25
CA LYS A 101 -15.88 -1.55 -4.85
C LYS A 101 -17.33 -1.96 -4.62
N ALA A 102 -18.11 -1.14 -3.91
CA ALA A 102 -19.52 -1.43 -3.63
C ALA A 102 -20.37 -1.56 -4.91
N ILE A 103 -20.02 -0.82 -5.97
CA ILE A 103 -20.66 -0.94 -7.29
C ILE A 103 -20.23 -2.24 -7.98
N GLY A 104 -18.95 -2.61 -7.91
CA GLY A 104 -18.41 -3.82 -8.53
C GLY A 104 -18.93 -5.13 -7.92
N PHE A 105 -19.16 -5.18 -6.61
CA PHE A 105 -19.65 -6.39 -5.92
C PHE A 105 -21.18 -6.59 -6.00
N ARG A 106 -21.94 -5.56 -6.39
CA ARG A 106 -23.41 -5.67 -6.54
C ARG A 106 -23.85 -6.63 -7.65
N GLY A 107 -22.92 -7.03 -8.54
CA GLY A 107 -23.14 -8.04 -9.57
C GLY A 107 -22.80 -9.47 -9.14
N SER A 108 -22.15 -9.67 -7.99
CA SER A 108 -21.71 -11.00 -7.52
C SER A 108 -22.63 -11.62 -6.47
N ASP A 109 -23.45 -10.80 -5.79
CA ASP A 109 -24.41 -11.29 -4.77
C ASP A 109 -25.72 -11.86 -5.38
N ALA A 110 -25.92 -11.72 -6.70
CA ALA A 110 -27.10 -12.28 -7.38
C ALA A 110 -26.94 -13.78 -7.73
N GLU A 111 -25.72 -14.31 -7.72
CA GLU A 111 -25.41 -15.72 -8.04
C GLU A 111 -25.17 -16.56 -6.77
N ALA A 112 -25.65 -16.10 -5.62
CA ALA A 112 -25.76 -16.90 -4.41
C ALA A 112 -27.21 -16.87 -3.90
N ALA A 113 -28.16 -17.05 -4.82
CA ALA A 113 -29.46 -17.55 -4.41
C ALA A 113 -29.24 -18.90 -3.72
N PRO A 114 -29.74 -19.12 -2.49
CA PRO A 114 -29.66 -20.43 -1.86
C PRO A 114 -30.34 -21.43 -2.80
N GLU A 115 -29.58 -22.42 -3.26
CA GLU A 115 -30.10 -23.60 -3.94
C GLU A 115 -31.32 -24.08 -3.13
N PRO A 116 -32.51 -24.18 -3.73
CA PRO A 116 -33.69 -24.63 -3.00
C PRO A 116 -33.36 -26.01 -2.45
N ALA A 117 -33.27 -26.09 -1.12
CA ALA A 117 -33.03 -27.32 -0.39
C ALA A 117 -33.88 -28.42 -1.03
N GLU A 118 -33.21 -29.44 -1.58
CA GLU A 118 -33.87 -30.66 -2.02
C GLU A 118 -34.79 -31.10 -0.87
N PRO A 119 -36.08 -31.36 -1.13
CA PRO A 119 -36.96 -31.82 -0.07
C PRO A 119 -36.39 -33.15 0.44
N GLU A 120 -35.96 -33.16 1.71
CA GLU A 120 -35.52 -34.37 2.37
C GLU A 120 -36.56 -35.48 2.12
N PRO A 121 -36.14 -36.71 1.79
CA PRO A 121 -37.06 -37.80 1.59
C PRO A 121 -37.85 -37.98 2.88
N VAL A 122 -39.15 -37.68 2.80
CA VAL A 122 -40.11 -37.82 3.89
C VAL A 122 -39.96 -39.24 4.45
N ALA A 123 -39.31 -39.35 5.60
CA ALA A 123 -39.20 -40.59 6.32
C ALA A 123 -40.63 -41.05 6.58
N ALA A 124 -41.00 -42.20 6.01
CA ALA A 124 -42.28 -42.82 6.23
C ALA A 124 -42.51 -42.95 7.75
N GLU A 125 -43.46 -42.17 8.25
CA GLU A 125 -43.86 -42.17 9.64
C GLU A 125 -44.47 -43.54 9.94
N GLU A 126 -43.70 -44.43 10.56
CA GLU A 126 -44.23 -45.70 11.08
C GLU A 126 -45.31 -45.37 12.13
N PRO A 127 -46.53 -45.94 12.00
CA PRO A 127 -47.59 -45.69 12.97
C PRO A 127 -47.20 -46.32 14.30
N ARG A 128 -46.94 -45.47 15.32
CA ARG A 128 -46.70 -45.94 16.69
C ARG A 128 -47.97 -46.64 17.21
N PRO A 129 -47.92 -47.94 17.56
CA PRO A 129 -49.04 -48.60 18.20
C PRO A 129 -49.09 -48.19 19.67
N GLY A 130 -50.20 -47.60 20.12
CA GLY A 130 -50.48 -47.54 21.56
C GLY A 130 -51.12 -46.28 22.15
N PHE A 131 -51.89 -45.48 21.40
CA PHE A 131 -52.67 -44.40 22.03
C PHE A 131 -54.18 -44.58 21.82
N THR A 132 -54.80 -45.37 22.70
CA THR A 132 -56.25 -45.37 22.91
C THR A 132 -56.58 -44.34 23.99
N VAL A 133 -57.37 -43.33 23.64
CA VAL A 133 -58.03 -42.43 24.60
C VAL A 133 -59.40 -43.03 24.92
N GLN A 134 -59.67 -43.20 26.20
CA GLN A 134 -60.97 -43.59 26.74
C GLN A 134 -61.95 -42.41 26.71
#